data_AF-A0A9D6E9C3-F1
#
_entry.id   AF-A0A9D6E9C3-F1
#
_cell.length_a   1.000
_cell.length_b   1.000
_cell.length_c   1.000
_cell.angle_alpha   90.00
_cell.angle_beta   90.00
_cell.angle_gamma   90.00
#
_symmetry.space_group_name_H-M   'P 1'
#
loop_
_entity.id
_entity.type
_entity.pdbx_description
1 polymer ?
#
loop_
_entity_poly.entity_id
_entity_poly.type
_entity_poly.pdbx_seq_one_letter_code
_entity_poly.pdbx_strand_id
1 'polypeptide(L)'
;MFEDIERFQTPDAKPCIRTISPSDAESTLYRARRIFGTSMILQVIDAPAFVMGPPPNHLATAGRMNPAGISIFYGAFDAETCLAEIRLPVGATAFTASFQLVRPITVLDFTVLDNAVHRVSLLDPAFDHVSEQWAFLSHFHDEIGHPILEHEEVLEFIPTQV
;
A
#
# COMPACT_ATOMS: atom_id res chain seq x y z
N MET A 1 15.18 -9.43 5.14
CA MET A 1 14.25 -8.68 6.03
C MET A 1 12.82 -9.20 5.95
N PHE A 2 12.25 -9.49 4.77
CA PHE A 2 10.92 -10.11 4.65
C PHE A 2 10.95 -11.66 4.58
N GLU A 3 12.07 -12.29 4.95
CA GLU A 3 12.23 -13.76 4.87
C GLU A 3 11.53 -14.47 6.03
N ASP A 4 10.89 -15.60 5.73
CA ASP A 4 9.98 -16.37 6.59
C ASP A 4 9.03 -15.51 7.44
N ILE A 5 8.45 -14.46 6.86
CA ILE A 5 7.48 -13.60 7.56
C ILE A 5 6.23 -14.37 8.01
N GLU A 6 5.95 -15.52 7.38
CA GLU A 6 4.92 -16.50 7.78
C GLU A 6 5.07 -16.98 9.24
N ARG A 7 6.27 -16.85 9.82
CA ARG A 7 6.53 -17.17 11.24
C ARG A 7 5.84 -16.20 12.21
N PHE A 8 5.51 -14.99 11.77
CA PHE A 8 4.84 -13.98 12.59
C PHE A 8 3.33 -14.21 12.53
N GLN A 9 2.76 -14.58 13.68
CA GLN A 9 1.33 -14.84 13.87
C GLN A 9 0.84 -14.13 15.13
N THR A 10 -0.44 -13.79 15.16
CA THR A 10 -1.07 -13.28 16.39
C THR A 10 -1.11 -14.37 17.47
N PRO A 11 -1.37 -14.00 18.75
CA PRO A 11 -1.63 -14.98 19.80
C PRO A 11 -2.70 -16.03 19.44
N ASP A 12 -3.67 -15.64 18.61
CA ASP A 12 -4.75 -16.48 18.08
C ASP A 12 -4.36 -17.26 16.80
N ALA A 13 -3.07 -17.32 16.46
CA ALA A 13 -2.51 -17.98 15.29
C ALA A 13 -3.06 -17.48 13.93
N LYS A 14 -3.46 -16.21 13.84
CA LYS A 14 -3.81 -15.62 12.53
C LYS A 14 -2.52 -15.35 11.75
N PRO A 15 -2.40 -15.83 10.49
CA PRO A 15 -1.23 -15.56 9.67
C PRO A 15 -1.23 -14.11 9.18
N CYS A 16 -0.06 -13.48 9.14
CA CYS A 16 0.11 -12.14 8.56
C CYS A 16 0.10 -12.15 7.03
N ILE A 17 0.29 -13.31 6.39
CA ILE A 17 0.10 -13.48 4.94
C ILE A 17 -1.27 -14.08 4.69
N ARG A 18 -2.08 -13.42 3.86
CA ARG A 18 -3.37 -13.92 3.40
C ARG A 18 -3.49 -13.86 1.89
N THR A 19 -4.34 -14.71 1.34
CA THR A 19 -4.67 -14.70 -0.10
C THR A 19 -6.05 -14.09 -0.26
N ILE A 20 -6.18 -13.11 -1.16
CA ILE A 20 -7.46 -12.53 -1.56
C ILE A 20 -7.78 -13.05 -2.96
N SER A 21 -8.91 -13.72 -3.09
CA SER A 21 -9.43 -14.28 -4.32
C SER A 21 -10.46 -13.35 -4.97
N PRO A 22 -10.67 -13.43 -6.30
CA PRO A 22 -11.71 -12.66 -7.00
C PRO A 22 -13.14 -12.85 -6.45
N SER A 23 -13.42 -13.97 -5.79
CA SER A 23 -14.72 -14.27 -5.18
C SER A 23 -14.90 -13.66 -3.79
N ASP A 24 -13.85 -13.13 -3.18
CA ASP A 24 -13.90 -12.66 -1.80
C ASP A 24 -14.57 -11.29 -1.72
N ALA A 25 -15.14 -10.96 -0.56
CA ALA A 25 -15.76 -9.64 -0.34
C ALA A 25 -14.75 -8.49 -0.52
N GLU A 26 -13.49 -8.73 -0.19
CA GLU A 26 -12.37 -7.77 -0.32
C GLU A 26 -11.72 -7.78 -1.72
N SER A 27 -12.35 -8.41 -2.72
CA SER A 27 -11.83 -8.50 -4.09
C SER A 27 -11.89 -7.20 -4.89
N THR A 28 -12.55 -6.17 -4.35
CA THR A 28 -12.63 -4.84 -4.96
C THR A 28 -11.67 -3.89 -4.27
N LEU A 29 -10.79 -3.30 -5.06
CA LEU A 29 -9.95 -2.20 -4.63
C LEU A 29 -10.46 -0.91 -5.26
N TYR A 30 -10.30 0.20 -4.56
CA TYR A 30 -10.65 1.52 -5.04
C TYR A 30 -9.38 2.33 -5.19
N ARG A 31 -9.42 3.28 -6.13
CA ARG A 31 -8.39 4.30 -6.27
C ARG A 31 -9.04 5.64 -6.55
N ALA A 32 -8.57 6.67 -5.87
CA ALA A 32 -8.94 8.05 -6.15
C ALA A 32 -7.79 8.80 -6.85
N ARG A 33 -8.13 9.71 -7.75
CA ARG A 33 -7.18 10.67 -8.34
C ARG A 33 -7.82 12.05 -8.40
N ARG A 34 -7.03 13.08 -8.09
CA ARG A 34 -7.41 14.46 -8.34
C ARG A 34 -7.39 14.72 -9.85
N ILE A 35 -8.42 15.40 -10.35
CA ILE A 35 -8.58 15.74 -11.76
C ILE A 35 -8.53 17.26 -11.91
N PHE A 36 -7.80 17.72 -12.93
CA PHE A 36 -7.61 19.14 -13.19
C PHE A 36 -8.31 19.53 -14.50
N GLY A 37 -9.36 20.34 -14.37
CA GLY A 37 -10.06 20.94 -15.51
C GLY A 37 -10.89 19.97 -16.36
N THR A 38 -11.67 20.55 -17.27
CA THR A 38 -12.67 19.82 -18.07
C THR A 38 -12.06 18.84 -19.08
N SER A 39 -10.85 19.12 -19.58
CA SER A 39 -10.16 18.25 -20.55
C SER A 39 -9.82 16.88 -19.95
N MET A 40 -9.33 16.85 -18.71
CA MET A 40 -8.99 15.61 -18.02
C MET A 40 -10.25 14.82 -17.63
N ILE A 41 -11.37 15.51 -17.33
CA ILE A 41 -12.67 14.87 -17.13
C ILE A 41 -13.10 14.12 -18.41
N LEU A 42 -13.01 14.77 -19.59
CA LEU A 42 -13.36 14.13 -20.85
C LEU A 42 -12.46 12.92 -21.15
N GLN A 43 -11.17 12.99 -20.83
CA GLN A 43 -10.25 11.86 -20.96
C GLN A 43 -10.59 10.70 -20.02
N VAL A 44 -11.05 10.98 -18.81
CA VAL A 44 -11.52 9.94 -17.89
C VAL A 44 -12.80 9.26 -18.43
N ILE A 45 -13.70 10.03 -19.04
CA ILE A 45 -14.91 9.47 -19.66
C ILE A 45 -14.56 8.59 -20.86
N ASP A 46 -13.62 9.04 -21.71
CA ASP A 46 -13.23 8.34 -22.94
C ASP A 46 -12.35 7.11 -22.67
N ALA A 47 -11.40 7.22 -21.73
CA ALA A 47 -10.41 6.18 -21.42
C ALA A 47 -10.15 6.04 -19.90
N PRO A 48 -11.15 5.59 -19.11
CA PRO A 48 -11.04 5.55 -17.65
C PRO A 48 -9.92 4.65 -17.15
N ALA A 49 -9.72 3.49 -17.79
CA ALA A 49 -8.67 2.54 -17.41
C ALA A 49 -7.26 3.11 -17.62
N PHE A 50 -7.06 3.98 -18.61
CA PHE A 50 -5.77 4.62 -18.87
C PHE A 50 -5.45 5.69 -17.83
N VAL A 51 -6.43 6.54 -17.48
CA VAL A 51 -6.23 7.63 -16.53
C VAL A 51 -6.15 7.12 -15.08
N MET A 52 -6.98 6.13 -14.73
CA MET A 52 -7.05 5.59 -13.37
C MET A 52 -6.08 4.43 -13.13
N GLY A 53 -5.54 3.83 -14.19
CA GLY A 53 -4.55 2.76 -14.13
C GLY A 53 -3.19 3.20 -13.55
N PRO A 54 -2.28 2.26 -13.29
CA PRO A 54 -0.92 2.57 -12.87
C PRO A 54 -0.21 3.46 -13.91
N PRO A 55 0.60 4.44 -13.48
CA PRO A 55 1.35 5.27 -14.43
C PRO A 55 2.29 4.38 -15.27
N PRO A 56 2.55 4.71 -16.54
CA PRO A 56 3.58 4.04 -17.34
C PRO A 56 4.93 4.03 -16.60
N ASN A 57 5.70 2.95 -16.69
CA ASN A 57 6.92 2.74 -15.90
C ASN A 57 7.94 3.90 -15.97
N HIS A 58 7.98 4.64 -17.07
CA HIS A 58 8.87 5.79 -17.28
C HIS A 58 8.39 7.10 -16.63
N LEU A 59 7.14 7.12 -16.13
CA LEU A 59 6.52 8.21 -15.35
C LEU A 59 6.24 7.76 -13.90
N ALA A 60 6.66 6.55 -13.53
CA ALA A 60 6.51 6.05 -12.17
C ALA A 60 7.52 6.77 -11.26
N THR A 61 7.07 7.86 -10.64
CA THR A 61 7.78 8.55 -9.57
C THR A 61 8.00 7.58 -8.40
N ALA A 62 9.10 7.75 -7.66
CA ALA A 62 9.29 7.03 -6.41
C ALA A 62 8.15 7.35 -5.44
N GLY A 63 7.64 6.32 -4.78
CA GLY A 63 6.60 6.42 -3.75
C GLY A 63 6.97 5.55 -2.55
N ARG A 64 6.13 5.53 -1.51
CA ARG A 64 6.42 4.87 -0.21
C ARG A 64 6.91 3.42 -0.32
N MET A 65 6.49 2.71 -1.37
CA MET A 65 6.76 1.27 -1.56
C MET A 65 7.37 0.95 -2.94
N ASN A 66 7.51 1.94 -3.83
CA ASN A 66 8.07 1.70 -5.16
C ASN A 66 9.36 2.50 -5.38
N PRO A 67 10.48 1.84 -5.70
CA PRO A 67 11.64 2.56 -6.22
C PRO A 67 11.28 3.18 -7.57
N ALA A 68 11.95 4.28 -7.91
CA ALA A 68 11.77 4.94 -9.21
C ALA A 68 11.90 3.92 -10.35
N GLY A 69 10.91 3.90 -11.25
CA GLY A 69 10.86 2.97 -12.38
C GLY A 69 10.10 1.66 -12.15
N ILE A 70 9.67 1.33 -10.91
CA ILE A 70 8.72 0.25 -10.66
C ILE A 70 7.32 0.86 -10.44
N SER A 71 6.36 0.44 -11.26
CA SER A 71 4.98 0.92 -11.15
C SER A 71 4.22 0.09 -10.11
N ILE A 72 3.74 0.74 -9.05
CA ILE A 72 2.90 0.13 -8.01
C ILE A 72 1.49 0.71 -8.08
N PHE A 73 0.52 -0.15 -7.82
CA PHE A 73 -0.88 0.24 -7.67
C PHE A 73 -1.15 0.59 -6.21
N TYR A 74 -1.51 1.86 -5.97
CA TYR A 74 -2.00 2.33 -4.68
C TYR A 74 -3.52 2.42 -4.71
N GLY A 75 -4.16 1.81 -3.72
CA GLY A 75 -5.61 1.80 -3.54
C GLY A 75 -6.01 1.33 -2.15
N ALA A 76 -7.29 1.41 -1.84
CA ALA A 76 -7.86 0.96 -0.57
C ALA A 76 -9.06 0.03 -0.80
N PHE A 77 -9.55 -0.62 0.26
CA PHE A 77 -10.75 -1.47 0.18
C PHE A 77 -12.05 -0.67 0.12
N ASP A 78 -12.00 0.63 0.40
CA ASP A 78 -13.14 1.53 0.33
C ASP A 78 -12.78 2.86 -0.34
N ALA A 79 -13.76 3.45 -1.02
CA ALA A 79 -13.57 4.68 -1.79
C ALA A 79 -13.38 5.92 -0.90
N GLU A 80 -13.97 5.92 0.30
CA GLU A 80 -13.90 7.06 1.23
C GLU A 80 -12.48 7.22 1.78
N THR A 81 -11.82 6.12 2.14
CA THR A 81 -10.40 6.10 2.52
C THR A 81 -9.53 6.62 1.39
N CYS A 82 -9.78 6.19 0.14
CA CYS A 82 -9.04 6.72 -1.01
C CYS A 82 -9.19 8.23 -1.17
N LEU A 83 -10.40 8.76 -0.93
CA LEU A 83 -10.68 10.20 -1.00
C LEU A 83 -10.05 10.97 0.16
N ALA A 84 -10.04 10.38 1.35
CA ALA A 84 -9.41 10.97 2.53
C ALA A 84 -7.89 11.10 2.35
N GLU A 85 -7.24 10.09 1.75
CA GLU A 85 -5.80 10.06 1.49
C GLU A 85 -5.35 11.17 0.50
N ILE A 86 -6.17 11.48 -0.51
CA ILE A 86 -5.79 12.50 -1.52
C ILE A 86 -5.98 13.96 -1.07
N ARG A 87 -6.53 14.20 0.14
CA ARG A 87 -6.66 15.52 0.80
C ARG A 87 -7.02 16.67 -0.16
N LEU A 88 -8.14 16.53 -0.85
CA LEU A 88 -8.54 17.51 -1.86
C LEU A 88 -8.80 18.90 -1.24
N PRO A 89 -8.28 19.99 -1.83
CA PRO A 89 -8.66 21.33 -1.44
C PRO A 89 -10.12 21.61 -1.81
N VAL A 90 -10.76 22.53 -1.08
CA VAL A 90 -12.14 22.94 -1.35
C VAL A 90 -12.27 23.45 -2.79
N GLY A 91 -13.21 22.89 -3.54
CA GLY A 91 -13.44 23.21 -4.95
C GLY A 91 -12.64 22.37 -5.94
N ALA A 92 -11.79 21.45 -5.50
CA ALA A 92 -11.18 20.45 -6.37
C ALA A 92 -12.16 19.30 -6.68
N THR A 93 -11.93 18.64 -7.82
CA THR A 93 -12.68 17.46 -8.25
C THR A 93 -11.77 16.24 -8.17
N ALA A 94 -12.28 15.14 -7.63
CA ALA A 94 -11.65 13.84 -7.74
C ALA A 94 -12.52 12.86 -8.49
N PHE A 95 -11.85 11.87 -9.06
CA PHE A 95 -12.49 10.70 -9.65
C PHE A 95 -12.08 9.48 -8.86
N THR A 96 -13.05 8.61 -8.55
CA THR A 96 -12.82 7.31 -7.94
C THR A 96 -13.12 6.22 -8.95
N ALA A 97 -12.29 5.19 -8.97
CA ALA A 97 -12.50 4.01 -9.80
C ALA A 97 -12.36 2.75 -8.96
N SER A 98 -13.21 1.78 -9.24
CA SER A 98 -13.12 0.44 -8.67
C SER A 98 -12.35 -0.49 -9.59
N PHE A 99 -11.58 -1.37 -8.99
CA PHE A 99 -10.73 -2.36 -9.63
C PHE A 99 -11.08 -3.72 -9.04
N GLN A 100 -11.51 -4.61 -9.91
CA GLN A 100 -11.84 -5.98 -9.56
C GLN A 100 -10.63 -6.87 -9.79
N LEU A 101 -10.29 -7.69 -8.80
CA LEU A 101 -9.23 -8.68 -8.94
C LEU A 101 -9.65 -9.74 -9.97
N VAL A 102 -8.80 -9.97 -10.97
CA VAL A 102 -9.03 -11.02 -11.99
C VAL A 102 -8.33 -12.34 -11.66
N ARG A 103 -7.46 -12.32 -10.65
CA ARG A 103 -6.69 -13.48 -10.17
C ARG A 103 -6.45 -13.34 -8.66
N PRO A 104 -6.23 -14.45 -7.94
CA PRO A 104 -5.82 -14.38 -6.54
C PRO A 104 -4.52 -13.59 -6.37
N ILE A 105 -4.45 -12.82 -5.30
CA ILE A 105 -3.25 -12.10 -4.86
C ILE A 105 -2.87 -12.51 -3.46
N THR A 106 -1.58 -12.55 -3.20
CA THR A 106 -1.03 -12.73 -1.85
C THR A 106 -0.73 -11.36 -1.27
N VAL A 107 -1.26 -11.09 -0.08
CA VAL A 107 -1.08 -9.81 0.61
C VAL A 107 -0.46 -10.05 1.98
N LEU A 108 0.41 -9.13 2.37
CA LEU A 108 0.93 -9.00 3.72
C LEU A 108 0.04 -8.05 4.50
N ASP A 109 -0.54 -8.52 5.59
CA ASP A 109 -1.43 -7.79 6.47
C ASP A 109 -0.68 -7.27 7.69
N PHE A 110 -0.35 -5.98 7.65
CA PHE A 110 0.34 -5.31 8.75
C PHE A 110 -0.54 -5.14 10.01
N THR A 111 -1.87 -5.14 9.89
CA THR A 111 -2.76 -5.03 11.06
C THR A 111 -2.69 -6.27 11.95
N VAL A 112 -2.40 -7.42 11.34
CA VAL A 112 -2.13 -8.69 12.02
C VAL A 112 -0.73 -8.67 12.62
N LEU A 113 0.22 -8.03 11.94
CA LEU A 113 1.63 -7.94 12.34
C LEU A 113 1.83 -7.08 13.60
N ASP A 114 1.09 -5.99 13.75
CA ASP A 114 1.10 -5.16 14.97
C ASP A 114 0.68 -5.93 16.22
N ASN A 115 -0.22 -6.89 16.04
CA ASN A 115 -0.72 -7.76 17.09
C ASN A 115 0.05 -9.09 17.14
N ALA A 116 1.06 -9.28 16.29
CA ALA A 116 1.84 -10.51 16.22
C ALA A 116 2.82 -10.59 17.39
N VAL A 117 2.87 -11.75 18.03
CA VAL A 117 3.84 -12.03 19.09
C VAL A 117 4.89 -12.95 18.52
N HIS A 118 6.14 -12.51 18.54
CA HIS A 118 7.28 -13.36 18.20
C HIS A 118 7.51 -14.35 19.35
N ARG A 119 7.11 -15.61 19.17
CA ARG A 119 7.31 -16.71 20.12
C ARG A 119 8.74 -17.26 20.10
N VAL A 120 9.74 -16.39 19.94
CA VAL A 120 11.15 -16.82 19.96
C VAL A 120 11.65 -16.70 21.40
N SER A 121 12.18 -17.81 21.92
CA SER A 121 12.78 -17.82 23.25
C SER A 121 14.00 -16.90 23.28
N LEU A 122 14.24 -16.20 24.39
CA LEU A 122 15.48 -15.43 24.59
C LEU A 122 16.76 -16.27 24.46
N LEU A 123 16.63 -17.60 24.57
CA LEU A 123 17.74 -18.55 24.48
C LEU A 123 17.91 -19.15 23.07
N ASP A 124 17.05 -18.78 22.13
CA ASP A 124 17.17 -19.22 20.75
C ASP A 124 18.29 -18.43 20.05
N PRO A 125 19.27 -19.07 19.40
CA PRO A 125 20.28 -18.37 18.61
C PRO A 125 19.73 -17.46 17.51
N ALA A 126 18.48 -17.68 17.07
CA ALA A 126 17.80 -16.83 16.10
C ALA A 126 17.09 -15.62 16.72
N PHE A 127 17.10 -15.45 18.05
CA PHE A 127 16.39 -14.40 18.77
C PHE A 127 16.77 -13.00 18.29
N ASP A 128 18.07 -12.71 18.17
CA ASP A 128 18.56 -11.40 17.74
C ASP A 128 18.06 -11.08 16.32
N HIS A 129 18.16 -12.04 15.41
CA HIS A 129 17.72 -11.86 14.02
C HIS A 129 16.21 -11.61 13.91
N VAL A 130 15.39 -12.38 14.64
CA VAL A 130 13.93 -12.20 14.61
C VAL A 130 13.52 -10.88 15.28
N SER A 131 14.24 -10.46 16.33
CA SER A 131 13.99 -9.18 17.01
C SER A 131 14.31 -7.99 16.11
N GLU A 132 15.43 -8.04 15.38
CA GLU A 132 15.78 -7.02 14.38
C GLU A 132 14.77 -6.96 13.24
N GLN A 133 14.36 -8.13 12.72
CA GLN A 133 13.32 -8.20 11.69
C GLN A 133 11.99 -7.60 12.17
N TRP A 134 11.57 -7.90 13.41
CA TRP A 134 10.35 -7.35 13.98
C TRP A 134 10.44 -5.84 14.17
N ALA A 135 11.55 -5.34 14.72
CA ALA A 135 11.78 -3.91 14.89
C ALA A 135 11.74 -3.17 13.53
N PHE A 136 12.34 -3.74 12.49
CA PHE A 136 12.24 -3.21 11.13
C PHE A 136 10.79 -3.18 10.63
N LEU A 137 10.04 -4.28 10.74
CA LEU A 137 8.68 -4.36 10.23
C LEU A 137 7.72 -3.41 10.97
N SER A 138 7.87 -3.24 12.27
CA SER A 138 7.11 -2.27 13.06
C SER A 138 7.44 -0.83 12.67
N HIS A 139 8.72 -0.50 12.48
CA HIS A 139 9.12 0.82 11.99
C HIS A 139 8.58 1.06 10.56
N PHE A 140 8.70 0.07 9.69
CA PHE A 140 8.19 0.14 8.32
C PHE A 140 6.68 0.35 8.29
N HIS A 141 5.91 -0.34 9.16
CA HIS A 141 4.47 -0.15 9.27
C HIS A 141 4.09 1.29 9.65
N ASP A 142 4.75 1.83 10.67
CA ASP A 142 4.55 3.22 11.10
C ASP A 142 4.88 4.20 9.97
N GLU A 143 6.02 4.00 9.30
CA GLU A 143 6.49 4.85 8.21
C GLU A 143 5.52 4.88 7.01
N ILE A 144 4.96 3.73 6.60
CA ILE A 144 3.97 3.68 5.51
C ILE A 144 2.59 4.18 5.92
N GLY A 145 2.27 4.15 7.22
CA GLY A 145 0.99 4.58 7.78
C GLY A 145 0.88 6.09 8.04
N HIS A 146 2.00 6.81 8.12
CA HIS A 146 1.97 8.26 8.34
C HIS A 146 1.32 9.03 7.17
N PRO A 147 0.46 10.04 7.41
CA PRO A 147 -0.11 10.85 6.33
C PRO A 147 0.94 11.75 5.66
N ILE A 148 0.88 11.90 4.33
CA ILE A 148 1.77 12.80 3.56
C ILE A 148 1.35 14.27 3.77
N LEU A 149 2.30 15.18 3.97
CA LEU A 149 2.05 16.63 4.05
C LEU A 149 2.14 17.27 2.65
N GLU A 150 1.28 18.25 2.35
CA GLU A 150 1.06 18.86 1.01
C GLU A 150 2.32 19.39 0.29
N HIS A 151 3.47 19.53 0.96
CA HIS A 151 4.72 20.02 0.37
C HIS A 151 5.67 18.91 -0.09
N GLU A 152 5.29 17.63 0.07
CA GLU A 152 6.10 16.46 -0.28
C GLU A 152 5.79 15.88 -1.68
N GLU A 153 4.90 16.50 -2.45
CA GLU A 153 4.50 16.00 -3.78
C GLU A 153 5.63 15.92 -4.81
N VAL A 154 6.82 16.53 -4.57
CA VAL A 154 7.77 16.78 -5.66
C VAL A 154 9.14 16.10 -5.56
N LEU A 155 9.77 15.83 -4.40
CA LEU A 155 11.22 15.55 -4.47
C LEU A 155 11.94 14.62 -3.49
N GLU A 156 11.32 13.99 -2.49
CA GLU A 156 12.15 13.22 -1.55
C GLU A 156 11.47 11.92 -1.14
N PHE A 157 11.98 10.81 -1.66
CA PHE A 157 12.03 9.53 -0.95
C PHE A 157 12.98 8.59 -1.70
N ILE A 158 14.29 8.89 -1.61
CA ILE A 158 15.31 7.84 -1.71
C ILE A 158 15.49 7.36 -0.27
N PRO A 159 14.86 6.25 0.17
CA PRO A 159 15.33 5.60 1.37
C PRO A 159 16.79 5.26 1.09
N THR A 160 17.68 5.81 1.89
CA THR A 160 19.11 5.55 1.81
C THR A 160 19.31 4.05 1.98
N GLN A 161 19.54 3.36 0.86
CA GLN A 161 20.02 2.00 0.89
C GLN A 161 21.47 2.05 1.38
N VAL A 162 21.68 1.55 2.60
CA VAL A 162 22.94 0.91 2.99
C VAL A 162 22.76 -0.59 2.88
#